data_AF-A0A4Y9K1V0-F1
#
_entry.id   AF-A0A4Y9K1V0-F1
#
_cell.length_a   1.000
_cell.length_b   1.000
_cell.length_c   1.000
_cell.angle_alpha   90.00
_cell.angle_beta   90.00
_cell.angle_gamma   90.00
#
_symmetry.space_group_name_H-M   'P 1'
#
loop_
_entity.id
_entity.type
_entity.pdbx_description
1 polymer ?
#
loop_
_entity_poly.entity_id
_entity_poly.type
_entity_poly.pdbx_seq_one_letter_code
_entity_poly.pdbx_strand_id
1 'polypeptide(L)'
;MGNQIGRHINSIDNKVNKNRKRSDAGISGVAAMSNIPQVMLPGKSGLGVGVGTKNGQSAIAVGYSRASDNGRHIIKVSTSYDSQKNFTGGAGYMYQW
;
A
#
# COMPACT_ATOMS: atom_id res chain seq x y z
N MET A 1 14.97 1.20 -42.07
CA MET A 1 15.39 0.99 -40.66
C MET A 1 14.87 2.06 -39.68
N GLY A 2 14.67 3.33 -40.07
CA GLY A 2 14.17 4.39 -39.15
C GLY A 2 12.77 4.17 -38.54
N ASN A 3 11.87 3.45 -39.23
CA ASN A 3 10.49 3.24 -38.77
C ASN A 3 10.33 2.21 -37.63
N GLN A 4 11.37 1.40 -37.36
CA GLN A 4 11.38 0.45 -36.24
C GLN A 4 11.94 1.09 -34.96
N ILE A 5 12.89 2.02 -35.11
CA ILE A 5 13.51 2.76 -34.00
C ILE A 5 12.49 3.70 -33.36
N GLY A 6 11.73 4.47 -34.16
CA GLY A 6 10.67 5.35 -33.62
C GLY A 6 9.57 4.60 -32.87
N ARG A 7 9.18 3.40 -33.35
CA ARG A 7 8.23 2.53 -32.65
C ARG A 7 8.79 1.97 -31.35
N HIS A 8 10.08 1.61 -31.32
CA HIS A 8 10.75 1.16 -30.11
C HIS A 8 10.84 2.27 -29.06
N ILE A 9 11.21 3.49 -29.46
CA ILE A 9 11.30 4.64 -28.55
C ILE A 9 9.94 4.96 -27.94
N ASN A 10 8.87 5.02 -28.74
CA ASN A 10 7.52 5.22 -28.23
C ASN A 10 7.05 4.08 -27.30
N SER A 11 7.45 2.84 -27.58
CA SER A 11 7.15 1.71 -26.69
C SER A 11 7.85 1.84 -25.34
N ILE A 12 9.11 2.30 -25.35
CA ILE A 12 9.89 2.54 -24.13
C ILE A 12 9.28 3.67 -23.31
N ASP A 13 8.97 4.81 -23.93
CA ASP A 13 8.36 5.95 -23.23
C ASP A 13 7.03 5.56 -22.57
N ASN A 14 6.18 4.82 -23.30
CA ASN A 14 4.94 4.29 -22.75
C ASN A 14 5.18 3.32 -21.57
N LYS A 15 6.20 2.46 -21.65
CA LYS A 15 6.57 1.56 -20.54
C LYS A 15 7.07 2.33 -19.33
N VAL A 16 7.90 3.36 -19.54
CA VAL A 16 8.41 4.23 -18.47
C VAL A 16 7.26 4.95 -17.78
N ASN A 17 6.35 5.56 -18.54
CA ASN A 17 5.17 6.24 -18.01
C ASN A 17 4.24 5.28 -17.26
N LYS A 18 4.03 4.07 -17.78
CA LYS A 18 3.24 3.02 -17.11
C LYS A 18 3.90 2.57 -15.80
N ASN A 19 5.21 2.38 -15.80
CA ASN A 19 5.95 2.00 -14.59
C ASN A 19 5.91 3.11 -13.54
N ARG A 20 6.03 4.37 -13.95
CA ARG A 20 5.87 5.51 -13.04
C ARG A 20 4.49 5.51 -12.38
N LYS A 21 3.41 5.40 -13.16
CA LYS A 21 2.04 5.33 -12.61
C LYS A 21 1.85 4.14 -11.67
N ARG A 22 2.35 2.96 -12.03
CA ARG A 22 2.31 1.77 -11.15
C ARG A 22 3.07 2.00 -9.83
N SER A 23 4.23 2.61 -9.89
CA SER A 23 5.02 2.96 -8.70
C SER A 23 4.29 3.97 -7.81
N ASP A 24 3.76 5.04 -8.41
CA ASP A 24 2.99 6.05 -7.69
C ASP A 24 1.72 5.45 -7.04
N ALA A 25 1.04 4.53 -7.73
CA ALA A 25 -0.13 3.81 -7.21
C ALA A 25 0.22 2.81 -6.09
N GLY A 26 1.35 2.11 -6.18
CA GLY A 26 1.82 1.26 -5.09
C GLY A 26 2.15 2.07 -3.83
N ILE A 27 2.76 3.24 -3.99
CA ILE A 27 3.09 4.12 -2.86
C ILE A 27 1.85 4.75 -2.24
N SER A 28 0.83 5.08 -3.04
CA SER A 28 -0.46 5.49 -2.48
C SER A 28 -1.12 4.36 -1.68
N GLY A 29 -0.95 3.09 -2.10
CA GLY A 29 -1.34 1.91 -1.32
C GLY A 29 -0.65 1.82 0.03
N VAL A 30 0.67 2.00 0.06
CA VAL A 30 1.45 2.05 1.31
C VAL A 30 1.03 3.23 2.20
N ALA A 31 0.80 4.41 1.62
CA ALA A 31 0.29 5.56 2.36
C ALA A 31 -1.09 5.27 2.98
N ALA A 32 -1.97 4.60 2.25
CA ALA A 32 -3.27 4.17 2.75
C ALA A 32 -3.14 3.20 3.93
N MET A 33 -2.30 2.17 3.81
CA MET A 33 -2.05 1.17 4.86
C MET A 33 -1.47 1.80 6.15
N SER A 34 -0.52 2.72 5.99
CA SER A 34 0.15 3.40 7.11
C SER A 34 -0.80 4.28 7.92
N ASN A 35 -1.80 4.89 7.27
CA ASN A 35 -2.78 5.73 7.94
C ASN A 35 -3.93 4.95 8.61
N ILE A 36 -3.97 3.62 8.50
CA ILE A 36 -4.96 2.80 9.22
C ILE A 36 -4.63 2.86 10.73
N PRO A 37 -5.56 3.32 11.59
CA PRO A 37 -5.33 3.31 13.04
C PRO A 37 -5.06 1.90 13.57
N GLN A 38 -4.17 1.80 14.57
CA GLN A 38 -3.85 0.55 15.25
C GLN A 38 -4.62 0.48 16.58
N VAL A 39 -5.03 -0.72 16.98
CA VAL A 39 -5.63 -0.93 18.30
C VAL A 39 -4.60 -0.70 19.41
N MET A 40 -4.98 0.05 20.44
CA MET A 40 -4.12 0.36 21.60
C MET A 40 -4.62 -0.27 22.92
N LEU A 41 -5.80 -0.90 22.89
CA LEU A 41 -6.42 -1.50 24.08
C LEU A 41 -5.97 -2.96 24.24
N PRO A 42 -5.48 -3.37 25.43
CA PRO A 42 -5.10 -4.75 25.71
C PRO A 42 -6.24 -5.75 25.45
N GLY A 43 -5.89 -6.89 24.83
CA GLY A 43 -6.81 -7.98 24.48
C GLY A 43 -7.81 -7.65 23.37
N LYS A 44 -7.78 -6.44 22.81
CA LYS A 44 -8.70 -6.02 21.75
C LYS A 44 -8.09 -6.23 20.37
N SER A 45 -8.98 -6.47 19.42
CA SER A 45 -8.69 -6.46 17.99
C SER A 45 -9.52 -5.40 17.28
N GLY A 46 -9.00 -4.86 16.19
CA GLY A 46 -9.68 -3.87 15.38
C GLY A 46 -9.51 -4.14 13.88
N LEU A 47 -10.53 -3.75 13.13
CA LEU A 47 -10.48 -3.60 11.68
C LEU A 47 -10.54 -2.11 11.35
N GLY A 48 -9.74 -1.68 10.38
CA GLY A 48 -9.70 -0.30 9.94
C GLY A 48 -9.54 -0.21 8.43
N VAL A 49 -9.84 0.98 7.92
CA VAL A 49 -9.71 1.32 6.49
C VAL A 49 -8.88 2.60 6.36
N GLY A 50 -8.18 2.73 5.24
CA GLY A 50 -7.34 3.88 4.94
C GLY A 50 -7.40 4.22 3.46
N VAL A 51 -7.06 5.46 3.13
CA VAL A 51 -6.95 5.95 1.74
C VAL A 51 -5.63 6.68 1.57
N GLY A 52 -5.10 6.65 0.36
CA GLY A 52 -3.82 7.28 0.05
C GLY A 52 -3.81 7.82 -1.37
N THR A 53 -3.01 8.86 -1.60
CA THR A 53 -2.85 9.49 -2.90
C THR A 53 -1.40 9.86 -3.15
N LYS A 54 -0.94 9.75 -4.39
CA LYS A 54 0.38 10.20 -4.84
C LYS A 54 0.37 10.46 -6.34
N ASN A 55 0.83 11.65 -6.76
CA ASN A 55 1.03 12.01 -8.17
C ASN A 55 -0.15 11.63 -9.09
N GLY A 56 -1.39 11.87 -8.63
CA GLY A 56 -2.61 11.56 -9.40
C GLY A 56 -3.04 10.09 -9.38
N GLN A 57 -2.38 9.24 -8.61
CA GLN A 57 -2.81 7.86 -8.29
C GLN A 57 -3.42 7.81 -6.89
N SER A 58 -4.35 6.89 -6.69
CA SER A 58 -5.05 6.69 -5.43
C SER A 58 -5.10 5.23 -5.04
N ALA A 59 -5.29 4.95 -3.76
CA ALA A 59 -5.47 3.60 -3.26
C ALA A 59 -6.35 3.59 -2.02
N ILE A 60 -7.00 2.44 -1.81
CA ILE A 60 -7.73 2.12 -0.59
C ILE A 60 -7.02 0.97 0.11
N ALA A 61 -7.06 0.95 1.43
CA ALA A 61 -6.48 -0.11 2.23
C ALA A 61 -7.42 -0.55 3.33
N VAL A 62 -7.30 -1.82 3.72
CA VAL A 62 -7.94 -2.40 4.89
C VAL A 62 -6.88 -3.06 5.76
N GLY A 63 -7.09 -3.07 7.07
CA GLY A 63 -6.12 -3.57 8.01
C GLY A 63 -6.76 -4.14 9.25
N TYR A 64 -6.11 -5.16 9.80
CA TYR A 64 -6.44 -5.79 11.06
C TYR A 64 -5.30 -5.59 12.05
N SER A 65 -5.61 -5.29 13.30
CA SER A 65 -4.62 -5.26 14.37
C SER A 65 -5.16 -5.91 15.64
N ARG A 66 -4.27 -6.46 16.46
CA ARG A 66 -4.61 -7.07 17.75
C ARG A 66 -3.50 -6.82 18.76
N ALA A 67 -3.88 -6.39 19.97
CA ALA A 67 -3.01 -6.40 21.13
C ALA A 67 -3.27 -7.66 21.97
N SER A 68 -2.23 -8.24 22.54
CA SER A 68 -2.33 -9.31 23.54
C SER A 68 -3.03 -8.81 24.81
N ASP A 69 -3.50 -9.74 25.64
CA ASP A 69 -4.26 -9.40 26.85
C ASP A 69 -3.43 -8.60 27.87
N ASN A 70 -2.10 -8.80 27.87
CA ASN A 70 -1.17 -8.01 28.67
C ASN A 70 -0.72 -6.70 27.99
N GLY A 71 -1.22 -6.40 26.78
CA GLY A 71 -0.89 -5.21 26.02
C GLY A 71 0.54 -5.15 25.48
N ARG A 72 1.38 -6.15 25.78
CA ARG A 72 2.81 -6.12 25.45
C ARG A 72 3.11 -6.52 24.01
N HIS A 73 2.27 -7.35 23.40
CA HIS A 73 2.47 -7.86 22.06
C HIS A 73 1.38 -7.30 21.15
N ILE A 74 1.77 -6.62 20.06
CA ILE A 74 0.82 -6.07 19.11
C ILE A 74 1.18 -6.56 17.70
N ILE A 75 0.18 -7.07 16.98
CA ILE A 75 0.29 -7.43 15.57
C ILE A 75 -0.58 -6.51 14.72
N LYS A 76 -0.12 -6.24 13.50
CA LYS A 76 -0.90 -5.54 12.48
C LYS A 76 -0.67 -6.20 11.13
N VAL A 77 -1.73 -6.42 10.38
CA VAL A 77 -1.70 -6.85 8.98
C VAL A 77 -2.55 -5.91 8.15
N SER A 78 -2.16 -5.63 6.92
CA SER A 78 -2.91 -4.74 6.04
C SER A 78 -2.70 -5.10 4.59
N THR A 79 -3.67 -4.72 3.77
CA THR A 79 -3.66 -4.89 2.32
C THR A 79 -4.32 -3.68 1.67
N SER A 80 -3.88 -3.33 0.46
CA SER A 80 -4.39 -2.21 -0.31
C SER A 80 -4.62 -2.59 -1.76
N TYR A 81 -5.55 -1.89 -2.38
CA TYR A 81 -5.84 -1.95 -3.81
C TYR A 81 -5.75 -0.55 -4.41
N ASP A 82 -5.01 -0.42 -5.51
CA ASP A 82 -4.66 0.87 -6.11
C ASP A 82 -5.37 1.14 -7.45
N SER A 83 -5.32 2.39 -7.91
CA SER A 83 -5.93 2.86 -9.17
C SER A 83 -5.34 2.20 -10.42
N GLN A 84 -4.16 1.58 -10.31
CA GLN A 84 -3.52 0.81 -11.37
C GLN A 84 -3.86 -0.69 -11.30
N LYS A 85 -4.81 -1.08 -10.43
CA LYS A 85 -5.31 -2.44 -10.20
C LYS A 85 -4.27 -3.39 -9.61
N ASN A 86 -3.30 -2.88 -8.84
CA ASN A 86 -2.36 -3.74 -8.11
C ASN A 86 -2.80 -3.91 -6.66
N PHE A 87 -2.46 -5.08 -6.11
CA PHE A 87 -2.57 -5.38 -4.69
C PHE A 87 -1.21 -5.18 -4.02
N THR A 88 -1.20 -4.61 -2.83
CA THR A 88 -0.03 -4.49 -1.95
C THR A 88 -0.42 -4.95 -0.56
N GLY A 89 0.47 -5.61 0.18
CA GLY A 89 0.17 -6.09 1.53
C GLY A 89 1.40 -6.09 2.43
N GLY A 90 1.17 -6.12 3.73
CA GLY A 90 2.24 -6.09 4.73
C GLY A 90 1.73 -6.43 6.13
N ALA A 91 2.68 -6.82 6.97
CA ALA A 91 2.44 -7.17 8.37
C ALA A 91 3.56 -6.63 9.27
N GLY A 92 3.25 -6.44 10.54
CA GLY A 92 4.20 -5.99 11.55
C GLY A 92 3.86 -6.54 12.93
N TYR A 93 4.89 -6.60 13.78
CA TYR A 93 4.80 -7.01 15.17
C TYR A 93 5.57 -6.00 16.03
N MET A 94 5.06 -5.73 17.22
CA MET A 94 5.65 -4.82 18.19
C MET A 94 5.59 -5.46 19.58
N TYR A 95 6.70 -5.34 20.30
CA TYR A 95 6.74 -5.60 21.74
C TYR A 95 6.92 -4.27 22.48
N GLN A 96 6.07 -4.00 23.48
CA GLN A 96 6.17 -2.83 24.35
C GLN A 96 6.20 -3.27 25.82
N TRP A 97 6.94 -2.54 26.66
CA TRP A 97 7.11 -2.82 28.10
C TRP A 97 6.57 -1.69 28.96
#